data_AF-A0A158A4E6-F1
#
_entry.id   AF-A0A158A4E6-F1
#
_cell.length_a   1.000
_cell.length_b   1.000
_cell.length_c   1.000
_cell.angle_alpha   90.00
_cell.angle_beta   90.00
_cell.angle_gamma   90.00
#
_symmetry.space_group_name_H-M   'P 1'
#
loop_
_entity.id
_entity.type
_entity.pdbx_description
1 polymer ?
#
loop_
_entity_poly.entity_id
_entity_poly.type
_entity_poly.pdbx_seq_one_letter_code
_entity_poly.pdbx_strand_id
1 'polypeptide(L)'
;MRHGVTHEALSGLKPACSKEGTVTSANASGINDGAAAVIVMSAKKAEALGLTQLARIKAYANAGVDPKIMGMDPMPASKRFLKRAGWSVNDLNLMEINEALAAQALAVHKLQNSGREETVGAGPIAAGLLVG
;
A
#
# COMPACT_ATOMS: atom_id res chain seq x y z
N MET A 1 5.73 -15.82 0.47
CA MET A 1 4.42 -16.34 0.90
C MET A 1 4.60 -17.52 1.85
N ARG A 2 3.88 -17.54 2.98
CA ARG A 2 3.80 -18.70 3.89
C ARG A 2 2.44 -19.35 3.69
N HIS A 3 2.40 -20.59 3.20
CA HIS A 3 1.14 -21.33 3.02
C HIS A 3 0.69 -21.96 4.34
N GLY A 4 -0.62 -22.14 4.54
CA GLY A 4 -1.18 -22.82 5.71
C GLY A 4 -1.11 -22.02 7.02
N VAL A 5 -1.06 -20.69 6.96
CA VAL A 5 -1.09 -19.82 8.15
C VAL A 5 -2.43 -19.95 8.87
N THR A 6 -2.39 -20.22 10.17
CA THR A 6 -3.57 -20.28 11.04
C THR A 6 -3.52 -19.18 12.10
N HIS A 7 -4.68 -18.78 12.63
CA HIS A 7 -4.77 -17.76 13.66
C HIS A 7 -4.01 -18.15 14.94
N GLU A 8 -4.06 -19.43 15.33
CA GLU A 8 -3.37 -19.96 16.51
C GLU A 8 -1.85 -19.86 16.37
N ALA A 9 -1.33 -20.09 15.16
CA ALA A 9 0.10 -19.96 14.89
C ALA A 9 0.55 -18.49 14.97
N LEU A 10 -0.30 -17.55 14.58
CA LEU A 10 -0.01 -16.12 14.64
C LEU A 10 -0.06 -15.57 16.07
N SER A 11 -1.00 -16.03 16.89
CA SER A 11 -1.21 -15.51 18.26
C SER A 11 -0.09 -15.89 19.23
N GLY A 12 0.63 -16.99 18.97
CA GLY A 12 1.79 -17.41 19.77
C GLY A 12 3.10 -16.67 19.49
N LEU A 13 3.13 -15.76 18.50
CA LEU A 13 4.35 -15.06 18.11
C LEU A 13 4.72 -13.96 19.11
N LYS A 14 6.01 -13.89 19.42
CA LYS A 14 6.55 -12.84 20.29
C LYS A 14 6.53 -11.48 19.59
N PRO A 15 6.30 -10.39 20.34
CA PRO A 15 6.45 -9.05 19.83
C PRO A 15 7.87 -8.78 19.31
N ALA A 16 7.98 -8.03 18.20
CA ALA A 16 9.24 -7.77 17.51
C ALA A 16 9.94 -6.48 17.97
N CYS A 17 9.18 -5.43 18.32
CA CYS A 17 9.74 -4.09 18.56
C CYS A 17 9.74 -3.66 20.04
N SER A 18 8.85 -4.21 20.86
CA SER A 18 8.73 -3.91 22.29
C SER A 18 8.22 -5.14 23.02
N LYS A 19 8.67 -5.38 24.26
CA LYS A 19 8.28 -6.56 25.06
C LYS A 19 6.76 -6.71 25.23
N GLU A 20 6.05 -5.60 25.27
CA GLU A 20 4.59 -5.53 25.44
C GLU A 20 3.89 -5.05 24.15
N GLY A 21 4.60 -5.05 23.02
CA GLY A 21 4.09 -4.57 21.75
C GLY A 21 3.13 -5.53 21.05
N THR A 22 2.40 -5.04 20.05
CA THR A 22 1.45 -5.83 19.24
C THR A 22 1.99 -6.22 17.87
N VAL A 23 3.14 -5.65 17.47
CA VAL A 23 3.79 -5.94 16.18
C VAL A 23 4.63 -7.21 16.32
N THR A 24 4.41 -8.18 15.45
CA THR A 24 5.12 -9.47 15.36
C THR A 24 5.66 -9.68 13.94
N SER A 25 6.50 -10.69 13.75
CA SER A 25 7.07 -11.05 12.44
C SER A 25 6.04 -11.59 11.43
N ALA A 26 4.78 -11.71 11.80
CA ALA A 26 3.71 -12.15 10.90
C ALA A 26 2.67 -11.08 10.59
N ASN A 27 2.68 -9.95 11.32
CA ASN A 27 1.83 -8.79 11.00
C ASN A 27 2.68 -7.57 10.57
N ALA A 28 3.96 -7.81 10.29
CA ALA A 28 4.88 -6.90 9.66
C ALA A 28 5.38 -7.52 8.35
N SER A 29 5.61 -6.68 7.36
CA SER A 29 6.28 -7.10 6.12
C SER A 29 7.72 -7.57 6.38
N GLY A 30 8.18 -8.47 5.52
CA GLY A 30 9.54 -9.00 5.59
C GLY A 30 10.59 -8.04 5.02
N ILE A 31 11.86 -8.41 5.20
CA ILE A 31 12.98 -7.84 4.44
C ILE A 31 13.13 -8.70 3.19
N ASN A 32 13.05 -8.07 2.02
CA ASN A 32 13.03 -8.77 0.75
C ASN A 32 13.99 -8.10 -0.25
N ASP A 33 14.41 -8.88 -1.24
CA ASP A 33 15.21 -8.43 -2.38
C ASP A 33 14.43 -8.63 -3.68
N GLY A 34 14.51 -7.65 -4.60
CA GLY A 34 13.78 -7.68 -5.86
C GLY A 34 13.87 -6.35 -6.62
N ALA A 35 13.30 -6.31 -7.83
CA ALA A 35 13.28 -5.11 -8.68
C ALA A 35 11.97 -5.01 -9.45
N ALA A 36 11.52 -3.79 -9.71
CA ALA A 36 10.38 -3.48 -10.57
C ALA A 36 10.74 -2.33 -11.53
N ALA A 37 10.20 -2.37 -12.73
CA ALA A 37 10.40 -1.33 -13.74
C ALA A 37 9.12 -1.05 -14.52
N VAL A 38 8.89 0.22 -14.83
CA VAL A 38 7.79 0.68 -15.69
C VAL A 38 8.32 1.68 -16.71
N ILE A 39 7.74 1.68 -17.91
CA ILE A 39 8.04 2.68 -18.94
C ILE A 39 6.96 3.77 -18.88
N VAL A 40 7.39 5.01 -18.63
CA VAL A 40 6.51 6.18 -18.60
C VAL A 40 6.75 7.04 -19.83
N MET A 41 5.68 7.47 -20.49
CA MET A 41 5.75 8.26 -21.71
C MET A 41 4.58 9.24 -21.79
N SER A 42 4.72 10.28 -22.61
CA SER A 42 3.57 11.11 -22.99
C SER A 42 2.65 10.32 -23.92
N ALA A 43 1.33 10.54 -23.80
CA ALA A 43 0.35 9.88 -24.65
C ALA A 43 0.63 10.12 -26.15
N LYS A 44 0.97 11.35 -26.53
CA LYS A 44 1.34 11.71 -27.91
C LYS A 44 2.53 10.89 -28.43
N LYS A 45 3.55 10.65 -27.60
CA LYS A 45 4.71 9.87 -28.01
C LYS A 45 4.38 8.38 -28.11
N ALA A 46 3.57 7.87 -27.18
CA ALA A 46 3.07 6.49 -27.22
C ALA A 46 2.32 6.22 -28.53
N GLU A 47 1.43 7.14 -28.90
CA GLU A 47 0.60 7.07 -30.10
C GLU A 47 1.44 7.18 -31.38
N ALA A 48 2.39 8.13 -31.43
CA ALA A 48 3.31 8.28 -32.55
C ALA A 48 4.23 7.05 -32.75
N LEU A 49 4.48 6.28 -31.69
CA LEU A 49 5.25 5.04 -31.74
C LEU A 49 4.37 3.79 -31.92
N GLY A 50 3.04 3.93 -31.99
CA GLY A 50 2.11 2.80 -32.12
C GLY A 50 2.06 1.87 -30.89
N LEU A 51 2.43 2.36 -29.71
CA LEU A 51 2.48 1.55 -28.48
C LEU A 51 1.12 1.49 -27.79
N THR A 52 0.68 0.31 -27.36
CA THR A 52 -0.53 0.14 -26.53
C THR A 52 -0.29 0.67 -25.12
N GLN A 53 -1.14 1.57 -24.63
CA GLN A 53 -1.02 2.11 -23.28
C GLN A 53 -1.80 1.25 -22.28
N LEU A 54 -1.15 0.84 -21.19
CA LEU A 54 -1.77 -0.02 -20.16
C LEU A 54 -2.58 0.79 -19.13
N ALA A 55 -2.13 2.00 -18.80
CA ALA A 55 -2.75 2.87 -17.81
C ALA A 55 -2.37 4.34 -18.04
N ARG A 56 -3.04 5.24 -17.30
CA ARG A 56 -2.74 6.68 -17.30
C ARG A 56 -2.56 7.17 -15.87
N ILE A 57 -1.47 7.92 -15.63
CA ILE A 57 -1.27 8.64 -14.37
C ILE A 57 -2.19 9.87 -14.38
N LYS A 58 -3.30 9.84 -13.63
CA LYS A 58 -4.27 10.94 -13.56
C LYS A 58 -3.76 12.10 -12.71
N ALA A 59 -3.16 11.80 -11.57
CA ALA A 59 -2.58 12.76 -10.64
C ALA A 59 -1.54 12.05 -9.76
N TYR A 60 -0.81 12.81 -8.95
CA TYR A 60 0.03 12.30 -7.87
C TYR A 60 0.02 13.30 -6.72
N ALA A 61 0.26 12.83 -5.50
CA ALA A 61 0.33 13.69 -4.32
C ALA A 61 1.23 13.06 -3.25
N ASN A 62 1.96 13.94 -2.55
CA ASN A 62 2.76 13.59 -1.38
C ASN A 62 2.25 14.40 -0.19
N ALA A 63 2.43 13.86 1.01
CA ALA A 63 2.15 14.53 2.28
C ALA A 63 3.16 14.07 3.33
N GLY A 64 3.43 14.92 4.33
CA GLY A 64 4.23 14.57 5.49
C GLY A 64 3.37 14.54 6.74
N VAL A 65 3.76 13.70 7.71
CA VAL A 65 3.17 13.62 9.05
C VAL A 65 4.28 13.65 10.09
N ASP A 66 3.92 13.75 11.37
CA ASP A 66 4.91 13.63 12.46
C ASP A 66 5.63 12.27 12.36
N PRO A 67 6.97 12.22 12.44
CA PRO A 67 7.74 10.98 12.36
C PRO A 67 7.27 9.87 13.31
N LYS A 68 6.71 10.22 14.47
CA LYS A 68 6.16 9.26 15.44
C LYS A 68 4.96 8.47 14.91
N ILE A 69 4.26 8.99 13.90
CA ILE A 69 3.10 8.38 13.26
C ILE A 69 3.31 8.20 11.76
N MET A 70 4.55 8.04 11.30
CA MET A 70 4.92 8.03 9.88
C MET A 70 4.02 7.15 8.99
N GLY A 71 3.52 6.02 9.50
CA GLY A 71 2.60 5.14 8.75
C GLY A 71 1.25 5.77 8.36
N MET A 72 0.90 6.93 8.91
CA MET A 72 -0.37 7.61 8.64
C MET A 72 -0.31 8.57 7.44
N ASP A 73 0.86 8.75 6.82
CA ASP A 73 1.04 9.61 5.65
C ASP A 73 0.18 9.26 4.41
N PRO A 74 -0.32 8.01 4.18
CA PRO A 74 -1.16 7.76 3.03
C PRO A 74 -2.52 8.44 3.18
N MET A 75 -2.99 8.71 4.40
CA MET A 75 -4.26 9.38 4.64
C MET A 75 -4.29 10.82 4.04
N PRO A 76 -3.39 11.74 4.43
CA PRO A 76 -3.36 13.08 3.83
C PRO A 76 -2.91 13.05 2.36
N ALA A 77 -2.04 12.12 1.96
CA ALA A 77 -1.62 11.97 0.56
C ALA A 77 -2.79 11.58 -0.36
N SER A 78 -3.56 10.56 0.00
CA SER A 78 -4.73 10.10 -0.77
C SER A 78 -5.82 11.17 -0.86
N LYS A 79 -6.11 11.90 0.24
CA LYS A 79 -7.06 13.04 0.21
C LYS A 79 -6.61 14.12 -0.78
N ARG A 80 -5.32 14.44 -0.80
CA ARG A 80 -4.75 15.43 -1.73
C ARG A 80 -4.77 14.91 -3.17
N PHE A 81 -4.48 13.63 -3.40
CA PHE A 81 -4.58 12.99 -4.71
C PHE A 81 -6.01 13.06 -5.24
N LEU A 82 -7.01 12.64 -4.46
CA LEU A 82 -8.42 12.66 -4.84
C LEU A 82 -8.87 14.06 -5.26
N LYS A 83 -8.53 15.08 -4.46
CA LYS A 83 -8.79 16.48 -4.82
C LYS A 83 -8.13 16.90 -6.14
N ARG A 84 -6.89 16.50 -6.39
CA ARG A 84 -6.16 16.81 -7.65
C ARG A 84 -6.72 16.06 -8.85
N ALA A 85 -7.12 14.80 -8.66
CA ALA A 85 -7.71 13.97 -9.69
C ALA A 85 -9.15 14.41 -10.04
N GLY A 86 -9.80 15.16 -9.15
CA GLY A 86 -11.21 15.50 -9.23
C GLY A 86 -12.10 14.28 -8.92
N TRP A 87 -11.63 13.39 -8.06
CA TRP A 87 -12.29 12.14 -7.70
C TRP A 87 -12.73 12.16 -6.24
N SER A 88 -13.77 11.39 -5.96
CA SER A 88 -14.17 10.94 -4.64
C SER A 88 -13.60 9.54 -4.37
N VAL A 89 -13.64 9.10 -3.11
CA VAL A 89 -13.27 7.72 -2.77
C VAL A 89 -14.10 6.72 -3.56
N ASN A 90 -15.38 7.03 -3.82
CA ASN A 90 -16.30 6.14 -4.54
C ASN A 90 -15.95 5.93 -6.01
N ASP A 91 -15.15 6.81 -6.61
CA ASP A 91 -14.71 6.69 -8.01
C ASP A 91 -13.56 5.69 -8.18
N LEU A 92 -12.93 5.26 -7.08
CA LEU A 92 -11.87 4.25 -7.12
C LEU A 92 -12.49 2.86 -7.33
N ASN A 93 -11.91 2.02 -8.18
CA ASN A 93 -12.35 0.62 -8.30
C ASN A 93 -11.48 -0.32 -7.46
N LEU A 94 -10.20 0.02 -7.32
CA LEU A 94 -9.23 -0.72 -6.54
C LEU A 94 -8.29 0.26 -5.84
N MET A 95 -7.81 -0.14 -4.66
CA MET A 95 -6.76 0.56 -3.94
C MET A 95 -5.65 -0.42 -3.58
N GLU A 96 -4.42 0.01 -3.85
CA GLU A 96 -3.19 -0.65 -3.45
C GLU A 96 -2.57 0.19 -2.34
N ILE A 97 -2.68 -0.29 -1.10
CA ILE A 97 -2.09 0.35 0.08
C ILE A 97 -0.95 -0.53 0.56
N ASN A 98 0.24 0.04 0.66
CA ASN A 98 1.41 -0.70 1.14
C ASN A 98 1.22 -1.15 2.60
N GLU A 99 1.35 -2.44 2.86
CA GLU A 99 1.20 -3.06 4.19
C GLU A 99 2.54 -3.22 4.90
N ALA A 100 3.23 -2.13 5.19
CA ALA A 100 4.48 -2.21 5.96
C ALA A 100 4.25 -2.88 7.33
N LEU A 101 3.14 -2.52 7.98
CA LEU A 101 2.64 -3.08 9.24
C LEU A 101 1.11 -3.18 9.18
N ALA A 102 0.53 -4.27 9.67
CA ALA A 102 -0.92 -4.47 9.69
C ALA A 102 -1.65 -3.36 10.47
N ALA A 103 -1.07 -2.89 11.58
CA ALA A 103 -1.64 -1.81 12.38
C ALA A 103 -1.82 -0.50 11.57
N GLN A 104 -0.86 -0.19 10.71
CA GLN A 104 -0.90 0.99 9.86
C GLN A 104 -1.93 0.81 8.73
N ALA A 105 -1.91 -0.33 8.04
CA ALA A 105 -2.82 -0.61 6.94
C ALA A 105 -4.29 -0.53 7.41
N LEU A 106 -4.60 -1.16 8.56
CA LEU A 106 -5.92 -1.10 9.18
C LEU A 106 -6.32 0.32 9.61
N ALA A 107 -5.39 1.11 10.13
CA ALA A 107 -5.68 2.49 10.54
C ALA A 107 -6.00 3.38 9.34
N VAL A 108 -5.23 3.26 8.25
CA VAL A 108 -5.48 3.98 6.99
C VAL A 108 -6.84 3.57 6.40
N HIS A 109 -7.13 2.28 6.35
CA HIS A 109 -8.40 1.74 5.86
C HIS A 109 -9.60 2.33 6.62
N LYS A 110 -9.59 2.23 7.95
CA LYS A 110 -10.67 2.75 8.81
C LYS A 110 -10.89 4.24 8.61
N LEU A 111 -9.82 5.02 8.49
CA LEU A 111 -9.91 6.48 8.34
C LEU A 111 -10.31 6.94 6.94
N GLN A 112 -10.12 6.10 5.92
CA GLN A 112 -10.57 6.37 4.56
C GLN A 112 -12.02 5.91 4.32
N ASN A 113 -12.63 5.21 5.29
CA ASN A 113 -14.01 4.71 5.26
C ASN A 113 -14.32 4.01 3.91
N SER A 114 -13.34 3.29 3.38
CA SER A 114 -13.41 2.78 2.02
C SER A 114 -14.41 1.64 1.89
N GLY A 115 -14.63 0.85 2.96
CA GLY A 115 -15.57 -0.27 2.98
C GLY A 115 -15.33 -1.29 1.86
N ARG A 116 -14.14 -1.25 1.26
CA ARG A 116 -13.80 -1.92 -0.01
C ARG A 116 -12.67 -2.91 0.22
N GLU A 117 -12.65 -3.93 -0.62
CA GLU A 117 -11.51 -4.83 -0.75
C GLU A 117 -10.31 -4.02 -1.26
N GLU A 118 -9.24 -4.07 -0.50
CA GLU A 118 -7.95 -3.46 -0.84
C GLU A 118 -7.03 -4.62 -1.20
N THR A 119 -6.29 -4.50 -2.30
CA THR A 119 -5.50 -5.56 -2.96
C THR A 119 -6.30 -6.68 -3.68
N VAL A 120 -6.09 -6.82 -5.00
CA VAL A 120 -6.51 -8.02 -5.78
C VAL A 120 -5.49 -9.16 -5.65
N GLY A 121 -4.31 -8.87 -5.09
CA GLY A 121 -3.21 -9.81 -4.89
C GLY A 121 -2.80 -9.97 -3.42
N ALA A 122 -1.79 -10.79 -3.16
CA ALA A 122 -1.24 -10.89 -1.80
C ALA A 122 -0.46 -9.61 -1.44
N GLY A 123 -0.89 -8.91 -0.38
CA GLY A 123 -0.23 -7.70 0.09
C GLY A 123 1.19 -7.93 0.65
N PRO A 124 1.96 -6.86 0.93
CA PRO A 124 3.37 -6.93 1.35
C PRO A 124 3.65 -7.78 2.60
N ILE A 125 2.69 -7.98 3.51
CA ILE A 125 2.87 -8.91 4.65
C ILE A 125 3.05 -10.35 4.15
N ALA A 126 2.38 -10.73 3.06
CA ALA A 126 2.44 -12.07 2.48
C ALA A 126 3.48 -12.20 1.34
N ALA A 127 3.61 -11.16 0.52
CA ALA A 127 4.49 -11.13 -0.65
C ALA A 127 5.90 -10.61 -0.35
N GLY A 128 6.07 -9.81 0.70
CA GLY A 128 7.31 -9.11 1.03
C GLY A 128 7.27 -7.63 0.67
N LEU A 129 8.17 -6.85 1.26
CA LEU A 129 8.29 -5.41 1.02
C LEU A 129 9.70 -5.06 0.53
N LEU A 130 9.75 -4.37 -0.61
CA LEU A 130 10.94 -3.69 -1.12
C LEU A 130 10.78 -2.21 -0.82
N VAL A 131 11.77 -1.61 -0.15
CA VAL A 131 11.69 -0.20 0.28
C VAL A 131 12.02 0.76 -0.86
N GLY A 132 12.73 0.28 -1.89
CA GLY A 132 13.26 1.07 -3.02
C GLY A 132 12.30 1.28 -4.17
#